data_AF-A0A9E6JXW1-F1
#
_entry.id   AF-A0A9E6JXW1-F1
#
_cell.length_a   1.000
_cell.length_b   1.000
_cell.length_c   1.000
_cell.angle_alpha   90.00
_cell.angle_beta   90.00
_cell.angle_gamma   90.00
#
_symmetry.space_group_name_H-M   'P 1'
#
loop_
_entity.id
_entity.type
_entity.pdbx_description
1 polymer ?
#
loop_
_entity_poly.entity_id
_entity_poly.type
_entity_poly.pdbx_seq_one_letter_code
_entity_poly.pdbx_strand_id
1 'polypeptide(L)' 'MTFSPDKKTSKSRSGRRTKNWINLSAKKLENRVVLNKEENGLAHFVNEDGMYKGKLVISKKVKGKKITRI' A
#
# COMPACT_ATOMS: atom_id res chain seq x y z
N MET A 1 -5.01 -0.84 -43.70
CA MET A 1 -6.27 -0.96 -42.96
C MET A 1 -6.19 -0.10 -41.70
N THR A 2 -7.07 0.88 -41.56
CA THR A 2 -7.12 1.74 -40.37
C THR A 2 -8.03 1.07 -39.35
N PHE A 3 -7.50 0.69 -38.19
CA PHE A 3 -8.28 0.11 -37.09
C PHE A 3 -9.03 1.23 -36.35
N SER A 4 -10.11 1.69 -36.97
CA SER A 4 -11.02 2.67 -36.37
C SER A 4 -12.29 1.96 -35.90
N PRO A 5 -12.87 2.35 -34.76
CA PRO A 5 -14.16 1.83 -34.36
C PRO A 5 -15.24 2.27 -35.35
N ASP A 6 -16.05 1.32 -35.79
CA ASP A 6 -17.14 1.53 -36.75
C ASP A 6 -18.24 2.49 -36.21
N LYS A 7 -18.43 2.50 -34.88
CA LYS A 7 -19.47 3.32 -34.22
C LYS A 7 -18.99 3.94 -32.92
N LYS A 8 -19.59 5.08 -32.56
CA LYS A 8 -19.43 5.69 -31.25
C LYS A 8 -19.93 4.74 -30.16
N THR A 9 -19.22 4.69 -29.04
CA THR A 9 -19.63 3.88 -27.89
C THR A 9 -20.82 4.52 -27.18
N SER A 10 -21.75 3.69 -26.71
CA SER A 10 -22.89 4.19 -25.92
C SER A 10 -22.42 4.69 -24.54
N LYS A 11 -23.19 5.62 -23.95
CA LYS A 11 -22.90 6.17 -22.61
C LYS A 11 -22.76 5.06 -21.56
N SER A 12 -23.63 4.05 -21.61
CA SER A 12 -23.59 2.89 -20.72
C SER A 12 -22.27 2.10 -20.83
N ARG A 13 -21.83 1.79 -22.07
CA ARG A 13 -20.55 1.07 -22.30
C ARG A 13 -19.35 1.88 -21.85
N SER A 14 -19.34 3.19 -22.12
CA SER A 14 -18.28 4.10 -21.67
C SER A 14 -18.21 4.13 -20.13
N GLY A 15 -19.37 4.31 -19.46
CA GLY A 15 -19.46 4.32 -18.00
C GLY A 15 -18.96 3.02 -17.36
N ARG A 16 -19.37 1.86 -17.89
CA ARG A 16 -18.89 0.55 -17.39
C ARG A 16 -17.37 0.41 -17.51
N ARG A 17 -16.78 0.86 -18.63
CA ARG A 17 -15.32 0.83 -18.84
C ARG A 17 -14.59 1.69 -17.81
N THR A 18 -15.04 2.92 -17.60
CA THR A 18 -14.43 3.85 -16.64
C THR A 18 -14.51 3.30 -15.21
N LYS A 19 -15.67 2.78 -14.80
CA LYS A 19 -15.86 2.20 -13.46
C LYS A 19 -14.93 1.00 -13.22
N ASN A 20 -14.82 0.10 -14.20
CA ASN A 20 -13.90 -1.03 -14.12
C ASN A 20 -12.43 -0.60 -14.05
N TRP A 21 -12.04 0.44 -14.79
CA TRP A 21 -10.68 0.97 -14.76
C TRP A 21 -10.32 1.58 -13.40
N ILE A 22 -11.26 2.30 -12.77
CA ILE A 22 -11.10 2.83 -11.41
C ILE A 22 -10.90 1.68 -10.42
N ASN A 23 -11.78 0.67 -10.45
CA ASN A 23 -11.69 -0.49 -9.55
C ASN A 23 -10.37 -1.24 -9.71
N LEU A 24 -9.91 -1.43 -10.96
CA LEU A 24 -8.63 -2.09 -11.22
C LEU A 24 -7.45 -1.26 -10.71
N SER A 25 -7.50 0.05 -10.88
CA SER A 25 -6.46 0.96 -10.40
C SER A 25 -6.39 0.96 -8.87
N ALA A 26 -7.54 0.99 -8.20
CA ALA A 26 -7.63 0.86 -6.75
C ALA A 26 -7.03 -0.47 -6.26
N LYS A 27 -7.43 -1.59 -6.86
CA LYS A 27 -6.89 -2.92 -6.52
C LYS A 27 -5.38 -3.00 -6.75
N LYS A 28 -4.86 -2.36 -7.80
CA LYS A 28 -3.41 -2.30 -8.06
C LYS A 28 -2.68 -1.47 -7.02
N LEU A 29 -3.26 -0.37 -6.53
CA LEU A 29 -2.67 0.46 -5.48
C LEU A 29 -2.65 -0.29 -4.15
N GLU A 30 -3.77 -0.91 -3.79
CA GLU A 30 -3.89 -1.78 -2.62
C GLU A 30 -2.84 -2.90 -2.65
N ASN A 31 -2.76 -3.64 -3.77
CA ASN A 31 -1.77 -4.71 -3.91
C ASN A 31 -0.31 -4.22 -4.00
N ARG A 32 -0.07 -2.95 -4.34
CA ARG A 32 1.28 -2.37 -4.38
C ARG A 32 1.79 -2.08 -2.99
N VAL A 33 0.91 -1.66 -2.09
CA VAL A 33 1.20 -1.54 -0.66
C VAL A 33 0.94 -2.90 -0.04
N VAL A 34 1.87 -3.84 -0.22
CA VAL A 34 1.81 -5.11 0.50
C VAL A 34 1.98 -4.76 1.98
N LEU A 35 0.89 -4.68 2.73
CA LEU A 35 0.94 -4.48 4.17
C LEU A 35 1.35 -5.78 4.86
N ASN A 36 2.02 -5.66 6.00
CA ASN A 36 2.30 -6.82 6.84
C ASN A 36 0.96 -7.39 7.40
N LYS A 37 1.00 -8.62 7.93
CA LYS A 37 -0.19 -9.28 8.51
C LYS A 37 -0.83 -8.51 9.67
N GLU A 38 -0.07 -7.61 10.30
CA GLU A 38 -0.48 -6.82 11.45
C GLU A 38 -0.99 -5.43 11.03
N GLU A 39 -1.04 -5.13 9.73
CA GLU A 39 -1.37 -3.83 9.12
C GLU A 39 -0.53 -2.63 9.60
N ASN A 40 0.48 -2.86 10.44
CA ASN A 40 1.30 -1.85 11.09
C ASN A 40 2.54 -1.41 10.28
N GLY A 41 2.65 -1.82 9.01
CA GLY A 41 3.82 -1.51 8.17
C GLY A 41 3.85 -2.24 6.83
N LEU A 42 4.89 -1.97 6.03
CA LEU A 42 5.13 -2.63 4.74
C LEU A 42 5.61 -4.08 4.94
N ALA A 43 5.08 -5.00 4.14
CA ALA A 43 5.53 -6.38 4.09
C ALA A 43 6.99 -6.44 3.63
N HIS A 44 7.74 -7.37 4.24
CA HIS A 44 9.18 -7.53 4.07
C HIS A 44 10.06 -6.41 4.66
N PHE A 45 9.47 -5.38 5.28
CA PHE A 45 10.20 -4.34 6.01
C PHE A 45 9.97 -4.43 7.52
N VAL A 46 10.90 -3.86 8.28
CA VAL A 46 10.78 -3.70 9.73
C VAL A 46 9.78 -2.59 10.02
N ASN A 47 8.88 -2.80 10.97
CA ASN A 47 7.89 -1.80 11.39
C ASN A 47 8.56 -0.64 12.13
N GLU A 48 7.85 0.47 12.33
CA GLU A 48 8.36 1.65 13.06
C GLU A 48 8.77 1.33 14.52
N ASP A 49 8.17 0.31 15.12
CA ASP A 49 8.52 -0.20 16.45
C ASP A 49 9.79 -1.07 16.48
N GLY A 50 10.44 -1.26 15.32
CA GLY A 50 11.62 -2.10 15.19
C GLY A 50 11.32 -3.61 15.13
N MET A 51 10.06 -3.98 14.96
CA MET A 51 9.58 -5.37 14.94
C MET A 51 9.50 -5.91 13.51
N TYR A 52 9.88 -7.18 13.32
CA TYR A 52 9.70 -7.93 12.08
C TYR A 52 9.38 -9.39 12.40
N LYS A 53 8.23 -9.89 11.90
CA LYS A 53 7.77 -11.28 12.13
C LYS A 53 7.79 -11.69 13.62
N GLY A 54 7.31 -10.81 14.49
CA GLY A 54 7.27 -11.06 15.95
C GLY A 54 8.63 -11.03 16.66
N LYS A 55 9.71 -10.63 15.97
CA LYS A 55 11.04 -10.46 16.56
C LYS A 55 11.43 -8.99 16.57
N LEU A 56 12.01 -8.52 17.67
CA LEU A 56 12.63 -7.21 17.76
C LEU A 56 13.96 -7.23 16.99
N VAL A 57 14.01 -6.55 15.85
CA VAL A 57 15.20 -6.47 14.99
C VAL A 57 15.99 -5.20 15.30
N ILE A 58 15.30 -4.09 15.52
CA ILE A 58 15.92 -2.81 15.88
C ILE A 58 15.50 -2.52 17.32
N SER A 59 16.44 -2.67 18.27
CA SER A 59 16.21 -2.14 19.60
C SER A 59 16.26 -0.62 19.50
N LYS A 60 15.11 0.03 19.70
CA LYS A 60 15.08 1.49 19.89
C LYS A 60 15.95 1.75 21.11
N LYS A 61 17.15 2.33 20.92
CA LYS A 61 17.98 2.79 22.04
C LYS A 61 17.16 3.84 22.77
N VAL A 62 16.43 3.44 23.79
CA VAL A 62 15.90 4.36 24.78
C VAL A 62 17.15 4.97 25.41
N LYS A 63 17.52 6.18 24.97
CA LYS A 63 18.53 6.98 25.68
C LYS A 63 17.97 7.17 27.08
N GLY A 64 18.36 6.29 28.00
CA GLY A 64 18.05 6.44 29.40
C GLY A 64 18.48 7.85 29.81
N LYS A 65 17.53 8.66 30.26
CA LYS A 65 17.83 9.94 30.89
C LYS A 65 18.85 9.62 31.98
N LYS A 66 20.10 10.09 31.84
CA LYS A 66 21.06 10.02 32.94
C LYS A 66 20.48 10.89 34.05
N ILE A 67 19.92 10.25 35.07
CA ILE A 67 19.52 10.94 36.29
C ILE A 67 20.83 11.28 36.99
N THR A 68 21.30 12.52 36.82
CA THR A 68 22.33 13.08 37.69
C THR A 68 21.71 13.24 39.07
N ARG A 69 22.16 12.42 40.03
CA ARG A 69 21.83 12.58 41.44
C ARG A 69 22.51 13.88 41.91
N ILE A 70 21.71 14.82 42.40
CA ILE A 70 22.18 16.01 43.13
C ILE A 70 22.66 15.53 44.51
#